data_AF-A0A1Y1M6T0-F1
#
_entry.id   AF-A0A1Y1M6T0-F1
#
_cell.length_a   1.000
_cell.length_b   1.000
_cell.length_c   1.000
_cell.angle_alpha   90.00
_cell.angle_beta   90.00
_cell.angle_gamma   90.00
#
_symmetry.space_group_name_H-M   'P 1'
#
loop_
_entity.id
_entity.type
_entity.pdbx_description
1 polymer ?
#
loop_
_entity_poly.entity_id
_entity_poly.type
_entity_poly.pdbx_seq_one_letter_code
_entity_poly.pdbx_strand_id
1 'polypeptide(L)'
;RHASVPTKMRLTYIQDKQLRLDLQYREEDEWTSCFEVDNPPQIPNIAYLGFSAETGELSDNHDIISVSTKNLYNSPGSTTDRAGANKGRPIQSNVVKEGSSWTWFFTKIILFFVAVGGAYVGYTAYRAKSKSHRF
;
A
#
# COMPACT_ATOMS: atom_id res chain seq x y z
N ARG A 1 -13.75 -27.58 8.35
CA ARG A 1 -13.23 -26.29 7.82
C ARG A 1 -12.09 -25.79 8.70
N HIS A 2 -10.83 -26.09 8.36
CA HIS A 2 -9.65 -25.56 9.08
C HIS A 2 -8.68 -24.97 8.06
N ALA A 3 -9.11 -23.91 7.37
CA ALA A 3 -8.17 -23.07 6.64
C ALA A 3 -7.50 -22.14 7.67
N SER A 4 -6.18 -22.02 7.61
CA SER A 4 -5.40 -21.13 8.47
C SER A 4 -5.72 -19.65 8.22
N VAL A 5 -6.23 -19.32 7.03
CA VAL A 5 -6.53 -17.96 6.59
C VAL A 5 -7.94 -17.85 6.01
N PRO A 6 -8.64 -16.71 6.18
CA PRO A 6 -9.92 -16.48 5.51
C PRO A 6 -9.76 -16.46 4.00
N THR A 7 -10.61 -17.20 3.29
CA THR A 7 -10.61 -17.18 1.82
C THR A 7 -11.12 -15.85 1.30
N LYS A 8 -10.38 -15.21 0.40
CA LYS A 8 -10.78 -13.97 -0.27
C LYS A 8 -10.74 -14.13 -1.77
N MET A 9 -11.62 -13.39 -2.44
CA MET A 9 -11.73 -13.33 -3.88
C MET A 9 -11.64 -11.86 -4.32
N ARG A 10 -10.86 -11.60 -5.37
CA ARG A 10 -10.75 -10.28 -6.01
C ARG A 10 -11.02 -10.42 -7.49
N LEU A 11 -12.17 -9.90 -7.92
CA LEU A 11 -12.54 -9.79 -9.33
C LEU A 11 -12.24 -8.37 -9.82
N THR A 12 -11.44 -8.25 -10.87
CA THR A 12 -11.08 -6.98 -11.49
C THR A 12 -11.58 -6.95 -12.92
N TYR A 13 -12.43 -5.99 -13.24
CA TYR A 13 -12.92 -5.75 -14.60
C TYR A 13 -12.48 -4.38 -15.07
N ILE A 14 -11.81 -4.35 -16.22
CA ILE A 14 -11.48 -3.15 -16.97
C ILE A 14 -12.04 -3.35 -18.37
N GLN A 15 -12.99 -2.50 -18.74
CA GLN A 15 -13.65 -2.54 -20.03
C GLN A 15 -12.63 -2.55 -21.17
N ASP A 16 -12.83 -3.45 -22.12
CA ASP A 16 -12.00 -3.64 -23.33
C ASP A 16 -10.51 -3.90 -23.06
N LYS A 17 -10.13 -4.27 -21.83
CA LYS A 17 -8.72 -4.49 -21.46
C LYS A 17 -8.46 -5.79 -20.70
N GLN A 18 -9.17 -6.03 -19.60
CA GLN A 18 -8.93 -7.24 -18.81
C GLN A 18 -10.08 -7.60 -17.87
N LEU A 19 -10.35 -8.90 -17.74
CA LEU A 19 -11.11 -9.49 -16.65
C LEU A 19 -10.21 -10.50 -15.92
N ARG A 20 -9.91 -10.23 -14.65
CA ARG A 20 -9.02 -11.08 -13.84
C ARG A 20 -9.69 -11.48 -12.52
N LEU A 21 -9.55 -12.76 -12.17
CA LEU A 21 -9.95 -13.31 -10.89
C LEU A 21 -8.72 -13.75 -10.10
N ASP A 22 -8.49 -13.12 -8.95
CA ASP A 22 -7.44 -13.50 -8.00
C ASP A 22 -8.07 -14.12 -6.74
N LEU A 23 -7.45 -15.17 -6.22
CA LEU A 23 -7.88 -15.89 -5.02
C LEU A 23 -6.79 -15.87 -3.94
N GLN A 24 -7.20 -15.74 -2.69
CA GLN A 24 -6.36 -15.89 -1.51
C GLN A 24 -6.96 -17.00 -0.65
N TYR A 25 -6.22 -18.09 -0.47
CA TYR A 25 -6.69 -19.25 0.30
C TYR A 25 -5.58 -20.01 1.03
N ARG A 26 -4.30 -19.71 0.76
CA ARG A 26 -3.14 -20.39 1.34
C ARG A 26 -2.53 -19.58 2.47
N GLU A 27 -2.07 -18.37 2.14
CA GLU A 27 -1.43 -17.44 3.07
C GLU A 27 -2.10 -16.07 3.01
N GLU A 28 -1.96 -15.28 4.09
CA GLU A 28 -2.42 -13.89 4.09
C GLU A 28 -1.58 -13.05 3.14
N ASP A 29 -2.22 -12.09 2.49
CA ASP A 29 -1.68 -11.22 1.44
C ASP A 29 -1.04 -11.90 0.20
N GLU A 30 -1.04 -13.24 0.14
CA GLU A 30 -0.69 -13.98 -1.06
C GLU A 30 -1.92 -14.14 -1.98
N TRP A 31 -1.81 -13.63 -3.21
CA TRP A 31 -2.86 -13.71 -4.22
C TRP A 31 -2.42 -14.62 -5.36
N THR A 32 -3.18 -15.67 -5.62
CA THR A 32 -3.01 -16.57 -6.76
C THR A 32 -3.99 -16.20 -7.87
N SER A 33 -3.49 -15.93 -9.08
CA SER A 33 -4.35 -15.71 -10.24
C SER A 33 -5.07 -17.02 -10.62
N CYS A 34 -6.40 -16.97 -10.70
CA CYS A 34 -7.22 -18.09 -11.14
C CYS A 34 -7.37 -18.06 -12.66
N PHE A 35 -7.76 -16.91 -13.21
CA PHE A 35 -7.79 -16.67 -14.65
C PHE A 35 -7.65 -15.19 -14.95
N GLU A 36 -7.15 -14.90 -16.15
CA GLU A 36 -7.07 -13.57 -16.74
C GLU A 36 -7.49 -13.66 -18.21
N VAL A 37 -8.36 -12.74 -18.63
CA VAL A 37 -8.89 -12.66 -20.00
C VAL A 37 -8.64 -11.26 -20.52
N ASP A 38 -7.85 -11.13 -21.59
CA ASP A 38 -7.47 -9.85 -22.20
C ASP A 38 -8.60 -9.22 -23.05
N ASN A 39 -9.52 -10.04 -23.56
CA ASN A 39 -10.68 -9.59 -24.34
C ASN A 39 -11.97 -9.95 -23.59
N PRO A 40 -12.31 -9.22 -22.52
CA PRO A 40 -13.46 -9.58 -21.70
C PRO A 40 -14.77 -9.25 -22.41
N PRO A 41 -15.86 -9.98 -22.10
CA PRO A 41 -17.18 -9.66 -22.64
C PRO A 41 -17.65 -8.27 -22.21
N GLN A 42 -18.49 -7.64 -23.03
CA GLN A 42 -19.08 -6.35 -22.71
C GLN A 42 -20.14 -6.51 -21.62
N ILE A 43 -19.86 -5.94 -20.45
CA ILE A 43 -20.81 -5.85 -19.34
C ILE A 43 -21.59 -4.54 -19.51
N PRO A 44 -22.93 -4.53 -19.33
CA PRO A 44 -23.71 -3.30 -19.40
C PRO A 44 -23.24 -2.24 -18.40
N ASN A 45 -23.41 -0.96 -18.78
CA ASN A 45 -23.06 0.18 -17.91
C ASN A 45 -23.81 0.18 -16.57
N ILE A 46 -25.00 -0.42 -16.54
CA ILE A 46 -25.81 -0.59 -15.33
C ILE A 46 -25.89 -2.09 -15.07
N ALA A 47 -25.21 -2.53 -14.00
CA ALA A 47 -25.17 -3.93 -13.58
C ALA A 47 -25.32 -4.03 -12.07
N TYR A 48 -25.87 -5.15 -11.60
CA TYR A 48 -25.98 -5.47 -10.18
C TYR A 48 -25.01 -6.59 -9.84
N LEU A 49 -24.29 -6.42 -8.74
CA LEU A 49 -23.45 -7.47 -8.16
C LEU A 49 -24.32 -8.32 -7.22
N GLY A 50 -24.42 -9.61 -7.50
CA GLY A 50 -25.14 -10.57 -6.68
C GLY A 50 -24.28 -11.80 -6.40
N PHE A 51 -24.52 -12.42 -5.25
CA PHE A 51 -23.92 -13.69 -4.88
C PHE A 51 -25.04 -14.68 -4.59
N SER A 52 -24.88 -15.91 -5.08
CA SER A 52 -25.80 -17.01 -4.86
C SER A 52 -25.01 -18.25 -4.51
N ALA A 53 -25.63 -19.13 -3.72
CA ALA A 53 -25.09 -20.44 -3.40
C ALA A 53 -26.23 -21.46 -3.43
N GLU A 54 -25.91 -22.68 -3.85
CA GLU A 54 -26.84 -23.81 -3.91
C GLU A 54 -26.15 -25.05 -3.35
N THR A 55 -26.91 -25.88 -2.64
CA THR A 55 -26.45 -27.17 -2.12
C THR A 55 -27.31 -28.28 -2.70
N GLY A 56 -26.69 -29.41 -3.06
CA GLY A 56 -27.38 -30.59 -3.61
C GLY A 56 -27.58 -31.67 -2.55
N GLU A 57 -27.18 -32.91 -2.89
CA GLU A 57 -27.25 -34.07 -1.98
C GLU A 57 -26.41 -33.91 -0.70
N LEU A 58 -25.36 -33.08 -0.76
CA LEU A 58 -24.54 -32.69 0.38
C LEU A 58 -24.67 -31.19 0.63
N SER A 59 -24.59 -30.81 1.91
CA SER A 59 -24.73 -29.44 2.38
C SER A 59 -23.43 -28.91 3.00
N ASP A 60 -23.13 -27.63 2.78
CA ASP A 60 -22.12 -26.87 3.52
C ASP A 60 -22.60 -25.42 3.71
N ASN A 61 -22.03 -24.72 4.69
CA ASN A 61 -22.38 -23.33 4.97
C ASN A 61 -21.65 -22.39 3.99
N HIS A 62 -22.39 -21.46 3.39
CA HIS A 62 -21.86 -20.50 2.43
C HIS A 62 -21.92 -19.08 3.00
N ASP A 63 -20.88 -18.72 3.75
CA ASP A 63 -20.83 -17.45 4.46
C ASP A 63 -20.05 -16.38 3.69
N ILE A 64 -20.64 -15.19 3.56
CA ILE A 64 -19.98 -13.98 3.02
C ILE A 64 -19.76 -13.01 4.18
N ILE A 65 -18.49 -12.82 4.55
CA ILE A 65 -18.13 -11.94 5.69
C ILE A 65 -18.19 -10.47 5.28
N SER A 66 -17.67 -10.13 4.10
CA SER A 66 -17.68 -8.75 3.61
C SER A 66 -17.58 -8.69 2.09
N VAL A 67 -18.16 -7.65 1.52
CA VAL A 67 -18.06 -7.31 0.10
C VAL A 67 -17.54 -5.88 0.01
N SER A 68 -16.46 -5.68 -0.75
CA SER A 68 -15.89 -4.36 -1.01
C SER A 68 -15.81 -4.14 -2.51
N THR A 69 -16.55 -3.15 -3.00
CA THR A 69 -16.58 -2.77 -4.41
C THR A 69 -15.85 -1.45 -4.58
N LYS A 70 -14.99 -1.36 -5.60
CA LYS A 70 -14.21 -0.17 -5.90
C LYS A 70 -14.34 0.16 -7.38
N ASN A 71 -14.48 1.45 -7.69
CA ASN A 71 -14.39 1.93 -9.06
C ASN A 71 -12.93 2.12 -9.43
N LEU A 72 -12.51 1.49 -10.53
CA LEU A 72 -11.17 1.61 -11.07
C LEU A 72 -11.20 2.57 -12.25
N TYR A 73 -10.31 3.55 -12.23
CA TYR A 73 -10.10 4.47 -13.34
C TYR A 73 -8.73 4.20 -13.94
N ASN A 74 -8.67 3.94 -15.25
CA ASN A 74 -7.39 3.93 -15.95
C ASN A 74 -6.89 5.38 -16.01
N SER A 75 -5.84 5.70 -15.24
CA SER A 75 -5.12 6.95 -15.44
C SER A 75 -4.31 6.83 -16.73
N PRO A 76 -4.54 7.69 -17.73
CA PRO A 76 -3.71 7.72 -18.93
C PRO A 76 -2.34 8.31 -18.55
N GLY A 77 -1.43 7.46 -18.03
CA GLY A 77 -0.13 7.94 -17.59
C GLY A 77 0.83 6.91 -16.99
N SER A 78 0.42 5.66 -16.74
CA SER A 78 1.34 4.61 -16.28
C SER A 78 1.37 3.41 -17.23
N THR A 79 1.71 3.67 -18.48
CA THR A 79 2.23 2.64 -19.39
C THR A 79 3.67 2.33 -18.97
N THR A 80 3.86 1.49 -17.95
CA THR A 80 5.08 0.68 -17.87
C THR A 80 4.92 -0.50 -18.82
N ASP A 81 4.86 -0.19 -20.12
CA ASP A 81 4.93 -1.17 -21.18
C ASP A 81 6.29 -1.85 -21.12
N ARG A 82 6.33 -3.02 -20.48
CA ARG A 82 7.44 -3.96 -20.61
C ARG A 82 7.30 -4.69 -21.94
N ALA A 83 7.58 -3.97 -23.03
CA ALA A 83 7.78 -4.56 -24.35
C ALA A 83 9.01 -3.89 -24.97
N GLY A 84 10.13 -4.60 -25.05
CA GLY A 84 11.33 -4.10 -25.70
C GLY A 84 12.61 -4.76 -25.21
N ALA A 85 12.94 -5.90 -25.80
CA ALA A 85 14.31 -6.39 -25.83
C ALA A 85 15.18 -5.41 -26.63
N ASN A 86 16.20 -4.81 -26.00
CA ASN A 86 17.55 -4.69 -26.57
C ASN A 86 18.53 -3.94 -25.65
N LYS A 87 19.66 -4.61 -25.39
CA LYS A 87 21.04 -4.09 -25.42
C LYS A 87 21.33 -2.69 -24.83
N GLY A 88 21.97 -2.72 -23.66
CA GLY A 88 23.22 -1.98 -23.43
C GLY A 88 23.11 -0.55 -22.89
N ARG A 89 23.30 -0.42 -21.58
CA ARG A 89 24.16 0.57 -20.88
C ARG A 89 23.81 0.62 -19.39
N PRO A 90 24.76 0.43 -18.45
CA PRO A 90 24.49 0.73 -17.05
C PRO A 90 24.56 2.25 -16.87
N ILE A 91 23.41 2.92 -16.92
CA ILE A 91 23.28 4.29 -16.41
C ILE A 91 23.14 4.14 -14.89
N GLN A 92 24.18 4.53 -14.16
CA GLN A 92 24.08 4.77 -12.72
C GLN A 92 23.11 5.94 -12.49
N SER A 93 21.84 5.62 -12.28
CA SER A 93 20.89 6.55 -11.69
C SER A 93 20.95 6.36 -10.18
N ASN A 94 21.43 7.36 -9.46
CA ASN A 94 21.17 7.49 -8.03
C ASN A 94 19.65 7.55 -7.85
N VAL A 95 19.04 6.41 -7.54
CA VAL A 95 17.65 6.35 -7.12
C VAL A 95 17.60 6.99 -5.74
N VAL A 96 17.37 8.30 -5.69
CA VAL A 96 16.86 8.93 -4.49
C VAL A 96 15.46 8.36 -4.30
N LYS A 97 15.36 7.28 -3.52
CA LYS A 97 14.10 6.76 -3.05
C LYS A 97 13.52 7.85 -2.15
N GLU A 98 12.59 8.62 -2.68
CA GLU A 98 11.73 9.53 -1.91
C GLU A 98 10.74 8.68 -1.09
N GLY A 99 11.28 7.94 -0.11
CA GLY A 99 10.51 7.51 1.03
C GLY A 99 10.55 8.67 2.02
N SER A 100 9.48 9.46 2.07
CA SER A 100 9.27 10.48 3.11
C SER A 100 9.28 9.78 4.47
N SER A 101 10.48 9.66 5.02
CA SER A 101 10.79 8.85 6.18
C SER A 101 10.55 9.68 7.43
N TRP A 102 9.71 9.14 8.30
CA TRP A 102 9.36 9.65 9.62
C TRP A 102 10.60 10.06 10.46
N THR A 103 11.78 9.55 10.11
CA THR A 103 13.08 9.96 10.65
C THR A 103 13.35 11.46 10.56
N TRP A 104 12.99 12.14 9.46
CA TRP A 104 13.23 13.60 9.31
C TRP A 104 12.39 14.44 10.28
N PHE A 105 11.20 13.95 10.65
CA PHE A 105 10.34 14.58 11.65
C PHE A 105 10.99 14.50 13.05
N PHE A 106 11.50 13.34 13.46
CA PHE A 106 12.16 13.18 14.76
C PHE A 106 13.50 13.90 14.86
N THR A 107 14.29 13.96 13.79
CA THR A 107 15.57 14.70 13.79
C THR A 107 15.34 16.17 14.15
N LYS A 108 14.30 16.81 13.62
CA LYS A 108 13.97 18.21 13.94
C LYS A 108 13.59 18.40 15.40
N ILE A 109 12.82 17.47 15.97
CA ILE A 109 12.40 17.51 17.38
C ILE A 109 13.61 17.40 18.31
N ILE A 110 14.51 16.46 18.05
CA ILE A 110 15.72 16.27 18.87
C ILE A 110 16.60 17.53 18.82
N LEU A 111 16.84 18.09 17.63
CA LEU A 111 17.63 19.30 17.47
C LEU A 111 17.03 20.51 18.21
N PHE A 112 15.70 20.63 18.23
CA PHE A 112 15.02 21.69 18.98
C PHE A 112 15.28 21.58 20.49
N PHE A 113 15.15 20.39 21.08
CA PHE A 113 15.41 20.20 22.52
C PHE A 113 16.89 20.39 22.88
N VAL A 114 17.82 19.98 22.02
CA VAL A 114 19.25 20.24 22.22
C VAL A 114 19.56 21.73 22.19
N ALA A 115 18.98 22.49 21.26
CA ALA A 115 19.17 23.93 21.18
C ALA A 115 18.62 24.66 22.41
N VAL A 116 17.39 24.34 22.83
CA VAL A 116 16.77 24.93 24.03
C VAL A 116 17.53 24.53 25.29
N GLY A 117 17.91 23.26 25.44
CA GLY A 117 18.69 22.77 26.57
C GLY A 117 20.07 23.43 26.65
N GLY A 118 20.77 23.53 25.52
CA GLY A 118 22.07 24.21 25.41
C GLY A 118 21.97 25.70 25.75
N ALA A 119 20.94 26.39 25.25
CA ALA A 119 20.69 27.80 25.58
C ALA A 119 20.37 27.98 27.08
N TYR A 120 19.60 27.08 27.68
CA TYR A 120 19.28 27.14 29.11
C TYR A 120 20.51 26.93 29.99
N VAL A 121 21.34 25.92 29.71
CA VAL A 121 22.59 25.67 30.45
C VAL A 121 23.60 26.80 30.24
N GLY A 122 23.72 27.31 29.01
CA GLY A 122 24.58 28.45 28.71
C GLY A 122 24.14 29.71 29.45
N TYR A 123 22.82 29.99 29.46
CA TYR A 123 22.25 31.10 30.20
C TYR A 123 22.48 30.95 31.71
N THR A 124 22.24 29.77 32.29
CA THR A 124 22.44 29.55 33.73
C THR A 124 23.91 29.68 34.14
N ALA A 125 24.85 29.16 33.33
CA ALA A 125 26.29 29.32 33.54
C ALA A 125 26.75 30.79 33.42
N TYR A 126 26.27 31.52 32.41
CA TYR A 126 26.53 32.96 32.28
C TYR A 126 26.00 33.74 33.48
N ARG A 127 24.79 33.43 33.93
CA ARG A 127 24.12 34.10 35.06
C ARG A 127 24.78 33.75 36.40
N ALA A 128 25.36 32.55 36.55
CA ALA A 128 26.18 32.18 37.70
C ALA A 128 27.52 32.94 37.72
N LYS A 129 28.20 33.04 36.58
CA LYS A 129 29.46 33.81 36.43
C LYS A 129 29.26 35.31 36.67
N SER A 130 28.12 35.86 36.24
CA SER A 130 27.82 37.28 36.48
C SER A 130 27.46 37.59 37.95
N LYS A 131 27.16 36.58 38.77
CA LYS A 131 26.91 36.74 40.22
C LYS A 131 28.15 36.53 41.08
N SER A 132 29.21 35.89 40.57
CA SER A 132 30.44 35.62 41.33
C SER A 132 31.46 36.77 41.33
N HIS A 133 31.11 37.96 40.81
CA HIS A 133 31.94 39.17 40.87
C HIS A 133 31.50 40.14 41.99
N ARG A 134 30.75 39.67 42.98
CA ARG A 134 30.53 40.37 44.25
C ARG A 134 30.86 39.38 45.36
N PHE A 135 31.88 39.75 46.14
CA PHE A 135 32.64 38.99 47.15
C PHE A 135 33.81 38.18 46.57
#